data_AF-A0A3P7S2D1-F1
#
_entry.id   AF-A0A3P7S2D1-F1
#
_cell.length_a   1.000
_cell.length_b   1.000
_cell.length_c   1.000
_cell.angle_alpha   90.00
_cell.angle_beta   90.00
_cell.angle_gamma   90.00
#
_symmetry.space_group_name_H-M   'P 1'
#
loop_
_entity.id
_entity.type
_entity.pdbx_description
1 polymer ?
#
loop_
_entity_poly.entity_id
_entity_poly.type
_entity_poly.pdbx_seq_one_letter_code
_entity_poly.pdbx_strand_id
1 'polypeptide(L)'
;MTIELEKKGRKPSKTTKPERLNSTTPSKTKPEKRNSNWSIPEGHEVETEVPQARNQKAAPIELKKEEKPPEKVENPYFETEEYKCEGTLRPAPNFDCNADCQSLRKAMKGLGTDEKAIISVLARRSISQRLDIVKQFKTLFGLDLIDELDSEISGKFFKVCRALCLEPEVFDAEELREAVEGIGTDEDCLIEIICCRTNKQILKIKETYRKRNCLFTHIYTYSYFAIDPLSLYLEKNLNADTYRSHQELNMH
;
A
#
# COMPACT_ATOMS: atom_id res chain seq x y z
N MET A 1 -3.93 -53.11 25.92
CA MET A 1 -2.66 -53.03 25.17
C MET A 1 -2.41 -51.58 24.83
N THR A 2 -1.65 -50.91 25.69
CA THR A 2 -1.12 -49.56 25.52
C THR A 2 0.02 -49.63 24.51
N ILE A 3 -0.01 -48.79 23.47
CA ILE A 3 1.07 -48.68 22.49
C ILE A 3 1.60 -47.25 22.59
N GLU A 4 2.81 -47.13 23.13
CA GLU A 4 3.58 -45.90 23.24
C GLU A 4 4.08 -45.47 21.86
N LEU A 5 3.97 -44.18 21.54
CA LEU A 5 4.64 -43.57 20.38
C LEU A 5 5.82 -42.74 20.89
N GLU A 6 7.03 -43.25 20.64
CA GLU A 6 8.31 -42.58 20.93
C GLU A 6 8.42 -41.24 20.20
N LYS A 7 8.60 -40.16 20.97
CA LYS A 7 9.00 -38.84 20.45
C LYS A 7 10.52 -38.82 20.23
N LYS A 8 10.96 -38.74 18.98
CA LYS A 8 12.38 -38.58 18.63
C LYS A 8 12.85 -37.17 18.97
N GLY A 9 13.47 -37.02 20.14
CA GLY A 9 14.04 -35.77 20.64
C GLY A 9 15.22 -35.27 19.80
N ARG A 10 15.14 -34.02 19.33
CA ARG A 10 16.23 -33.29 18.70
C ARG A 10 17.15 -32.73 19.80
N LYS A 11 18.44 -33.07 19.76
CA LYS A 11 19.45 -32.62 20.74
C LYS A 11 19.63 -31.10 20.67
N PRO A 12 19.78 -30.39 21.81
CA PRO A 12 20.04 -28.96 21.83
C PRO A 12 21.48 -28.65 21.37
N SER A 13 21.63 -27.78 20.39
CA SER A 13 22.93 -27.27 19.93
C SER A 13 23.51 -26.31 20.96
N LYS A 14 24.79 -26.51 21.28
CA LYS A 14 25.57 -25.74 22.24
C LYS A 14 25.64 -24.25 21.87
N THR A 15 25.51 -23.44 22.91
CA THR A 15 25.69 -22.01 22.99
C THR A 15 27.07 -21.55 22.49
N THR A 16 27.09 -20.51 21.66
CA THR A 16 28.22 -19.59 21.54
C THR A 16 27.67 -18.17 21.66
N LYS A 17 28.12 -17.48 22.71
CA LYS A 17 27.62 -16.19 23.19
C LYS A 17 28.10 -15.09 22.22
N PRO A 18 27.24 -14.21 21.68
CA PRO A 18 27.74 -13.03 20.99
C PRO A 18 28.39 -12.09 22.02
N GLU A 19 29.63 -11.72 21.72
CA GLU A 19 30.46 -10.83 22.51
C GLU A 19 29.82 -9.43 22.56
N ARG A 20 29.65 -8.93 23.78
CA ARG A 20 28.96 -7.67 24.10
C ARG A 20 29.91 -6.52 23.77
N LEU A 21 29.66 -5.78 22.69
CA LEU A 21 30.32 -4.48 22.50
C LEU A 21 29.93 -3.57 23.68
N ASN A 22 30.92 -3.22 24.49
CA ASN A 22 30.78 -2.29 25.59
C ASN A 22 30.55 -0.88 25.03
N SER A 23 29.33 -0.37 25.17
CA SER A 23 29.04 1.05 25.00
C SER A 23 29.55 1.81 26.22
N THR A 24 30.79 2.29 26.16
CA THR A 24 31.32 3.22 27.17
C THR A 24 30.64 4.58 26.97
N THR A 25 29.87 4.99 27.97
CA THR A 25 29.28 6.34 28.09
C THR A 25 30.39 7.40 28.13
N PRO A 26 30.34 8.47 27.30
CA PRO A 26 31.25 9.60 27.47
C PRO A 26 30.91 10.37 28.74
N SER A 27 31.81 10.25 29.70
CA SER A 27 31.94 11.10 30.89
C SER A 27 31.95 12.58 30.51
N LYS A 28 31.18 13.40 31.24
CA LYS A 28 31.22 14.86 31.18
C LYS A 28 32.62 15.33 31.61
N THR A 29 33.46 15.68 30.65
CA THR A 29 34.71 16.41 30.88
C THR A 29 34.56 17.85 30.39
N LYS A 30 34.87 18.78 31.30
CA LYS A 30 34.78 20.24 31.14
C LYS A 30 35.76 20.69 30.04
N PRO A 31 35.36 21.56 29.09
CA PRO A 31 36.30 22.03 28.07
C PRO A 31 37.42 22.82 28.71
N GLU A 32 38.65 22.44 28.34
CA GLU A 32 39.93 23.00 28.77
C GLU A 32 40.05 24.45 28.29
N LYS A 33 40.52 25.35 29.15
CA LYS A 33 40.64 26.78 28.85
C LYS A 33 41.66 26.96 27.72
N ARG A 34 41.21 27.44 26.57
CA ARG A 34 42.08 27.79 25.44
C ARG A 34 43.11 28.82 25.90
N ASN A 35 44.37 28.46 25.79
CA ASN A 35 45.52 29.29 26.12
C ASN A 35 45.56 30.52 25.20
N SER A 36 45.57 31.70 25.81
CA SER A 36 45.61 33.00 25.13
C SER A 36 47.04 33.38 24.77
N ASN A 37 47.62 32.72 23.78
CA ASN A 37 48.86 33.20 23.18
C ASN A 37 48.82 33.05 21.66
N TRP A 38 47.95 33.85 21.05
CA TRP A 38 47.97 34.11 19.61
C TRP A 38 48.58 35.50 19.42
N SER A 39 49.74 35.56 18.77
CA SER A 39 50.39 36.81 18.38
C SER A 39 50.03 37.13 16.92
N ILE A 40 49.74 38.40 16.65
CA ILE A 40 49.41 38.87 15.30
C ILE A 40 50.69 38.85 14.43
N PRO A 41 50.70 38.21 13.25
CA PRO A 41 51.84 38.24 12.34
C PRO A 41 52.14 39.66 11.83
N GLU A 42 53.42 40.01 11.67
CA GLU A 42 53.85 41.29 11.12
C GLU A 42 53.28 41.51 9.70
N GLY A 43 52.56 42.62 9.50
CA GLY A 43 51.96 43.01 8.22
C GLY A 43 50.43 43.11 8.18
N HIS A 44 49.72 42.82 9.28
CA HIS A 44 48.27 43.04 9.38
C HIS A 44 47.94 44.34 10.12
N GLU A 45 47.32 45.29 9.42
CA GLU A 45 46.72 46.48 10.02
C GLU A 45 45.40 46.09 10.72
N VAL A 46 45.27 46.47 12.00
CA VAL A 46 44.04 46.33 12.77
C VAL A 46 43.24 47.62 12.61
N GLU A 47 42.05 47.54 12.00
CA GLU A 47 41.12 48.68 12.02
C GLU A 47 40.65 48.92 13.46
N THR A 48 41.11 50.02 14.08
CA THR A 48 40.84 50.35 15.49
C THR A 48 39.56 51.17 15.69
N GLU A 49 38.82 51.51 14.64
CA GLU A 49 37.63 52.34 14.76
C GLU A 49 36.47 51.76 13.93
N VAL A 50 35.45 51.25 14.63
CA VAL A 50 34.15 50.94 14.02
C VAL A 50 33.32 52.23 14.06
N PRO A 51 32.95 52.84 12.92
CA PRO A 51 32.03 53.96 12.93
C PRO A 51 30.67 53.48 13.42
N GLN A 52 30.22 53.96 14.58
CA GLN A 52 28.84 53.74 15.00
C GLN A 52 27.92 54.49 14.05
N ALA A 53 27.24 53.75 13.16
CA ALA A 53 26.23 54.31 12.28
C ALA A 53 25.12 54.94 13.14
N ARG A 54 25.03 56.27 13.07
CA ARG A 54 23.95 57.08 13.63
C ARG A 54 22.62 56.50 13.14
N ASN A 55 21.75 56.05 14.05
CA ASN A 55 20.38 55.63 13.75
C ASN A 55 19.65 56.75 13.00
N GLN A 56 19.62 56.66 11.67
CA GLN A 56 18.71 57.44 10.84
C GLN A 56 17.41 56.64 10.79
N LYS A 57 16.32 57.22 11.31
CA LYS A 57 14.98 56.65 11.13
C LYS A 57 14.74 56.46 9.63
N ALA A 58 14.52 55.22 9.20
CA ALA A 58 14.10 54.93 7.84
C ALA A 58 12.79 55.70 7.54
N ALA A 59 12.67 56.23 6.33
CA ALA A 59 11.45 56.89 5.88
C ALA A 59 10.26 55.90 5.95
N PRO A 60 9.02 56.37 6.21
CA PRO A 60 7.84 55.52 6.16
C PRO A 60 7.74 54.83 4.78
N ILE A 61 7.67 53.50 4.79
CA ILE A 61 7.44 52.71 3.59
C ILE A 61 5.97 52.91 3.21
N GLU A 62 5.70 53.61 2.11
CA GLU A 62 4.37 53.59 1.49
C GLU A 62 4.12 52.17 0.93
N LEU A 63 3.28 51.41 1.62
CA LEU A 63 2.74 50.14 1.12
C LEU A 63 1.97 50.44 -0.16
N LYS A 64 2.56 50.10 -1.32
CA LYS A 64 1.83 50.04 -2.58
C LYS A 64 0.64 49.10 -2.36
N LYS A 65 -0.57 49.60 -2.63
CA LYS A 65 -1.80 48.79 -2.60
C LYS A 65 -1.55 47.51 -3.40
N GLU A 66 -1.88 46.39 -2.77
CA GLU A 66 -1.81 45.07 -3.38
C GLU A 66 -2.51 45.10 -4.74
N GLU A 67 -1.72 44.93 -5.80
CA GLU A 67 -2.28 44.62 -7.10
C GLU A 67 -2.97 43.27 -6.99
N LYS A 68 -4.20 43.22 -7.51
CA LYS A 68 -5.08 42.04 -7.55
C LYS A 68 -4.27 40.80 -7.98
N PRO A 69 -4.45 39.63 -7.34
CA PRO A 69 -3.69 38.42 -7.67
C PRO A 69 -3.70 38.17 -9.18
N PRO A 70 -2.57 37.83 -9.80
CA PRO A 70 -2.52 37.56 -11.23
C PRO A 70 -3.56 36.49 -11.56
N GLU A 71 -4.38 36.81 -12.56
CA GLU A 71 -5.38 35.92 -13.13
C GLU A 71 -4.71 34.59 -13.51
N LYS A 72 -5.42 33.48 -13.24
CA LYS A 72 -4.92 32.11 -13.36
C LYS A 72 -4.20 31.92 -14.69
N VAL A 73 -2.88 31.77 -14.65
CA VAL A 73 -2.10 31.38 -15.82
C VAL A 73 -2.48 29.93 -16.11
N GLU A 74 -3.22 29.69 -17.19
CA GLU A 74 -3.38 28.34 -17.75
C GLU A 74 -1.98 27.79 -18.03
N ASN A 75 -1.62 26.71 -17.35
CA ASN A 75 -0.27 26.16 -17.31
C ASN A 75 0.24 25.85 -18.74
N PRO A 76 1.19 26.62 -19.31
CA PRO A 76 1.59 26.47 -20.71
C PRO A 76 2.59 25.31 -20.92
N TYR A 77 2.96 24.57 -19.87
CA TYR A 77 4.00 23.55 -19.92
C TYR A 77 3.50 22.10 -19.85
N PHE A 78 2.19 21.88 -19.73
CA PHE A 78 1.60 20.55 -19.87
C PHE A 78 0.25 20.68 -20.56
N GLU A 79 0.21 20.45 -21.88
CA GLU A 79 -1.01 19.91 -22.48
C GLU A 79 -1.26 18.56 -21.80
N THR A 80 -2.23 18.52 -20.89
CA THR A 80 -2.72 17.24 -20.36
C THR A 80 -3.47 16.56 -21.49
N GLU A 81 -2.73 15.89 -22.39
CA GLU A 81 -3.33 14.87 -23.22
C GLU A 81 -3.94 13.84 -22.27
N GLU A 82 -5.27 13.75 -22.23
CA GLU A 82 -5.95 12.71 -21.47
C GLU A 82 -5.54 11.35 -22.07
N TYR A 83 -4.53 10.72 -21.47
CA TYR A 83 -4.11 9.39 -21.89
C TYR A 83 -5.22 8.40 -21.55
N LYS A 84 -6.01 8.05 -22.57
CA LYS A 84 -7.10 7.10 -22.45
C LYS A 84 -6.53 5.69 -22.31
N CYS A 85 -6.29 5.25 -21.08
CA CYS A 85 -5.87 3.90 -20.79
C CYS A 85 -7.05 2.94 -21.02
N GLU A 86 -7.07 2.28 -22.18
CA GLU A 86 -8.09 1.28 -22.51
C GLU A 86 -7.59 -0.14 -22.23
N GLY A 87 -8.36 -0.93 -21.49
CA GLY A 87 -8.04 -2.33 -21.21
C GLY A 87 -8.09 -3.23 -22.46
N THR A 88 -7.34 -4.33 -22.41
CA THR A 88 -7.30 -5.33 -23.50
C THR A 88 -8.57 -6.17 -23.60
N LEU A 89 -9.26 -6.40 -22.47
CA LEU A 89 -10.51 -7.14 -22.42
C LEU A 89 -11.70 -6.21 -22.65
N ARG A 90 -12.51 -6.53 -23.66
CA ARG A 90 -13.79 -5.87 -23.95
C ARG A 90 -14.97 -6.75 -23.51
N PRO A 91 -16.13 -6.15 -23.20
CA PRO A 91 -17.35 -6.92 -22.96
C PRO A 91 -17.66 -7.85 -24.13
N ALA A 92 -17.97 -9.12 -23.83
CA ALA A 92 -18.37 -10.07 -24.87
C ALA A 92 -19.72 -9.65 -25.48
N PRO A 93 -19.86 -9.65 -26.82
CA PRO A 93 -21.15 -9.47 -27.48
C PRO A 93 -22.06 -10.67 -27.18
N ASN A 94 -23.37 -10.44 -27.09
CA ASN A 94 -24.38 -11.48 -26.84
C ASN A 94 -24.11 -12.31 -25.57
N PHE A 95 -23.70 -11.63 -24.49
CA PHE A 95 -23.41 -12.28 -23.21
C PHE A 95 -24.65 -12.98 -22.63
N ASP A 96 -24.53 -14.30 -22.45
CA ASP A 96 -25.48 -15.13 -21.72
C ASP A 96 -24.80 -15.71 -20.48
N CYS A 97 -25.12 -15.11 -19.33
CA CYS A 97 -24.57 -15.51 -18.05
C CYS A 97 -24.92 -16.97 -17.68
N ASN A 98 -26.12 -17.44 -18.02
CA ASN A 98 -26.56 -18.79 -17.66
C ASN A 98 -25.79 -19.83 -18.47
N ALA A 99 -25.58 -19.58 -19.77
CA ALA A 99 -24.80 -20.45 -20.64
C ALA A 99 -23.34 -20.55 -20.18
N ASP A 100 -22.74 -19.43 -19.75
CA ASP A 100 -21.39 -19.40 -19.20
C ASP A 100 -21.30 -20.19 -17.88
N CYS A 101 -22.25 -20.01 -16.97
CA CYS A 101 -22.32 -20.78 -15.73
C CYS A 101 -22.43 -22.30 -15.99
N GLN A 102 -23.27 -22.71 -16.93
CA GLN A 102 -23.41 -24.14 -17.30
C GLN A 102 -22.13 -24.69 -17.92
N SER A 103 -21.46 -23.89 -18.76
CA SER A 103 -20.19 -24.27 -19.39
C SER A 103 -19.10 -24.47 -18.34
N LEU A 104 -18.99 -23.56 -17.37
CA LEU A 104 -18.06 -23.69 -16.24
C LEU A 104 -18.40 -24.91 -15.38
N ARG A 105 -19.67 -25.13 -15.04
CA ARG A 105 -20.06 -26.30 -14.24
C ARG A 105 -19.75 -27.60 -14.95
N LYS A 106 -19.94 -27.66 -16.28
CA LYS A 106 -19.58 -28.83 -17.08
C LYS A 106 -18.06 -29.04 -17.11
N ALA A 107 -17.28 -27.97 -17.24
CA ALA A 107 -15.82 -28.03 -17.27
C ALA A 107 -15.21 -28.56 -15.95
N MET A 108 -15.88 -28.30 -14.84
CA MET A 108 -15.47 -28.70 -13.47
C MET A 108 -16.18 -29.97 -12.97
N LYS A 109 -16.95 -30.67 -13.81
CA LYS A 109 -17.72 -31.85 -13.38
C LYS A 109 -17.14 -33.12 -13.99
N GLY A 110 -16.62 -33.99 -13.14
CA GLY A 110 -16.22 -35.35 -13.53
C GLY A 110 -14.84 -35.71 -13.00
N LEU A 111 -14.19 -36.67 -13.67
CA LEU A 111 -12.79 -36.99 -13.40
C LEU A 111 -11.91 -36.09 -14.26
N GLY A 112 -11.22 -35.15 -13.61
CA GLY A 112 -10.42 -34.12 -14.26
C GLY A 112 -11.23 -32.89 -14.64
N THR A 113 -10.52 -31.87 -15.13
CA THR A 113 -11.05 -30.54 -15.39
C THR A 113 -10.78 -30.15 -16.84
N ASP A 114 -11.72 -29.47 -17.49
CA ASP A 114 -11.50 -28.87 -18.82
C ASP A 114 -11.00 -27.42 -18.68
N GLU A 115 -9.68 -27.25 -18.51
CA GLU A 115 -9.09 -25.93 -18.29
C GLU A 115 -9.26 -25.02 -19.50
N LYS A 116 -9.34 -25.59 -20.72
CA LYS A 116 -9.57 -24.81 -21.94
C LYS A 116 -10.95 -24.18 -21.94
N ALA A 117 -11.97 -24.91 -21.49
CA ALA A 117 -13.31 -24.36 -21.32
C ALA A 117 -13.33 -23.23 -20.28
N ILE A 118 -12.66 -23.41 -19.14
CA ILE A 118 -12.53 -22.35 -18.10
C ILE A 118 -11.89 -21.08 -18.68
N ILE A 119 -10.76 -21.22 -19.40
CA ILE A 119 -10.09 -20.10 -20.05
C ILE A 119 -11.00 -19.43 -21.08
N SER A 120 -11.72 -20.22 -21.89
CA SER A 120 -12.59 -19.70 -22.95
C SER A 120 -13.70 -18.80 -22.43
N VAL A 121 -14.16 -19.03 -21.19
CA VAL A 121 -15.14 -18.19 -20.50
C VAL A 121 -14.41 -17.03 -19.80
N LEU A 122 -13.58 -17.31 -18.79
CA LEU A 122 -13.04 -16.25 -17.91
C LEU A 122 -12.13 -15.25 -18.64
N ALA A 123 -11.31 -15.71 -19.58
CA ALA A 123 -10.39 -14.83 -20.30
C ALA A 123 -11.06 -14.02 -21.42
N ARG A 124 -12.35 -14.27 -21.72
CA ARG A 124 -13.09 -13.61 -22.81
C ARG A 124 -14.32 -12.85 -22.31
N ARG A 125 -14.43 -12.58 -21.02
CA ARG A 125 -15.50 -11.79 -20.41
C ARG A 125 -14.90 -10.57 -19.73
N SER A 126 -15.62 -9.45 -19.80
CA SER A 126 -15.26 -8.27 -19.01
C SER A 126 -15.43 -8.55 -17.52
N ILE A 127 -14.82 -7.72 -16.66
CA ILE A 127 -14.95 -7.88 -15.22
C ILE A 127 -16.40 -7.84 -14.74
N SER A 128 -17.22 -6.92 -15.29
CA SER A 128 -18.66 -6.85 -14.96
C SER A 128 -19.36 -8.18 -15.24
N GLN A 129 -19.14 -8.73 -16.43
CA GLN A 129 -19.73 -10.01 -16.84
C GLN A 129 -19.24 -11.17 -15.97
N ARG A 130 -17.96 -11.18 -15.56
CA ARG A 130 -17.44 -12.21 -14.65
C ARG A 130 -18.08 -12.13 -13.27
N LEU A 131 -18.30 -10.93 -12.74
CA LEU A 131 -18.99 -10.75 -11.46
C LEU A 131 -20.44 -11.21 -11.54
N ASP A 132 -21.11 -10.99 -12.68
CA ASP A 132 -22.45 -11.53 -12.93
C ASP A 132 -22.41 -13.07 -12.97
N ILE A 133 -21.43 -13.67 -13.65
CA ILE A 133 -21.22 -15.13 -13.67
C ILE A 133 -21.01 -15.66 -12.25
N VAL A 134 -20.15 -15.05 -11.43
CA VAL A 134 -19.89 -15.48 -10.05
C VAL A 134 -21.18 -15.49 -9.22
N LYS A 135 -21.98 -14.41 -9.31
CA LYS A 135 -23.26 -14.30 -8.60
C LYS A 135 -24.27 -15.33 -9.10
N GLN A 136 -24.44 -15.43 -10.42
CA GLN A 136 -25.41 -16.30 -11.06
C GLN A 136 -25.06 -17.79 -10.85
N PHE A 137 -23.78 -18.15 -10.86
CA PHE A 137 -23.33 -19.51 -10.61
C PHE A 137 -23.78 -20.00 -9.22
N LYS A 138 -23.66 -19.13 -8.21
CA LYS A 138 -24.16 -19.39 -6.86
C LYS A 138 -25.68 -19.54 -6.81
N THR A 139 -26.42 -18.72 -7.55
CA THR A 139 -27.88 -18.84 -7.64
C THR A 139 -28.34 -20.12 -8.35
N LEU A 140 -27.66 -20.53 -9.43
CA LEU A 140 -28.06 -21.69 -10.24
C LEU A 140 -27.72 -23.02 -9.57
N PHE A 141 -26.56 -23.11 -8.92
CA PHE A 141 -26.03 -24.38 -8.42
C PHE A 141 -25.93 -24.45 -6.91
N GLY A 142 -26.06 -23.32 -6.19
CA GLY A 142 -25.86 -23.27 -4.74
C GLY A 142 -24.40 -23.43 -4.33
N LEU A 143 -23.46 -23.28 -5.26
CA LEU A 143 -22.02 -23.48 -5.06
C LEU A 143 -21.27 -22.17 -5.31
N ASP A 144 -20.18 -21.93 -4.57
CA ASP A 144 -19.33 -20.77 -4.84
C ASP A 144 -18.38 -21.08 -6.00
N LEU A 145 -18.31 -20.19 -6.99
CA LEU A 145 -17.49 -20.41 -8.18
C LEU A 145 -16.00 -20.44 -7.85
N ILE A 146 -15.54 -19.62 -6.91
CA ILE A 146 -14.12 -19.56 -6.55
C ILE A 146 -13.71 -20.82 -5.81
N ASP A 147 -14.55 -21.32 -4.91
CA ASP A 147 -14.31 -22.57 -4.18
C ASP A 147 -14.31 -23.78 -5.12
N GLU A 148 -15.23 -23.84 -6.10
CA GLU A 148 -15.22 -24.89 -7.12
C GLU A 148 -13.93 -24.86 -7.95
N LEU A 149 -13.47 -23.66 -8.34
CA LEU A 149 -12.18 -23.53 -9.04
C LEU A 149 -11.01 -24.02 -8.17
N ASP A 150 -10.98 -23.72 -6.87
CA ASP A 150 -9.90 -24.16 -5.97
C ASP A 150 -9.86 -25.68 -5.80
N SER A 151 -11.02 -26.32 -5.85
CA SER A 151 -11.12 -27.78 -5.75
C SER A 151 -10.63 -28.52 -7.01
N GLU A 152 -10.67 -27.87 -8.16
CA GLU A 152 -10.41 -28.48 -9.47
C GLU A 152 -9.03 -28.12 -10.03
N ILE A 153 -8.58 -26.88 -9.83
CA ILE A 153 -7.31 -26.36 -10.37
C ILE A 153 -6.44 -25.80 -9.26
N SER A 154 -5.11 -25.80 -9.47
CA SER A 154 -4.16 -25.37 -8.44
C SER A 154 -3.02 -24.53 -9.00
N GLY A 155 -2.18 -24.01 -8.08
CA GLY A 155 -0.98 -23.27 -8.41
C GLY A 155 -1.26 -21.93 -9.10
N LYS A 156 -0.38 -21.53 -10.02
CA LYS A 156 -0.46 -20.22 -10.70
C LYS A 156 -1.73 -20.07 -11.54
N PHE A 157 -2.22 -21.17 -12.10
CA PHE A 157 -3.42 -21.13 -12.92
C PHE A 157 -4.66 -20.77 -12.09
N PHE A 158 -4.83 -21.41 -10.94
CA PHE A 158 -5.88 -21.05 -9.98
C PHE A 158 -5.77 -19.60 -9.53
N LYS A 159 -4.57 -19.13 -9.16
CA LYS A 159 -4.37 -17.72 -8.75
C LYS A 159 -4.90 -16.73 -9.78
N VAL A 160 -4.64 -16.96 -11.06
CA VAL A 160 -5.16 -16.10 -12.15
C VAL A 160 -6.68 -16.24 -12.28
N CYS A 161 -7.23 -17.44 -12.32
CA CYS A 161 -8.68 -17.65 -12.42
C CYS A 161 -9.45 -17.00 -11.25
N ARG A 162 -8.93 -17.16 -10.03
CA ARG A 162 -9.42 -16.50 -8.82
C ARG A 162 -9.40 -14.99 -8.97
N ALA A 163 -8.26 -14.40 -9.34
CA ALA A 163 -8.13 -12.96 -9.52
C ALA A 163 -9.13 -12.39 -10.55
N LEU A 164 -9.38 -13.12 -11.65
CA LEU A 164 -10.35 -12.72 -12.67
C LEU A 164 -11.80 -12.68 -12.14
N CYS A 165 -12.11 -13.47 -11.11
CA CYS A 165 -13.45 -13.57 -10.50
C CYS A 165 -13.68 -12.57 -9.36
N LEU A 166 -12.68 -11.76 -8.97
CA LEU A 166 -12.80 -10.79 -7.89
C LEU A 166 -13.07 -9.38 -8.42
N GLU A 167 -13.74 -8.56 -7.59
CA GLU A 167 -13.78 -7.12 -7.84
C GLU A 167 -12.36 -6.54 -7.66
N PRO A 168 -11.98 -5.46 -8.37
CA PRO A 168 -10.61 -4.94 -8.30
C PRO A 168 -10.17 -4.60 -6.89
N GLU A 169 -11.05 -3.95 -6.12
CA GLU A 169 -10.74 -3.51 -4.76
C GLU A 169 -10.71 -4.67 -3.76
N VAL A 170 -11.39 -5.77 -4.10
CA VAL A 170 -11.31 -7.04 -3.37
C VAL A 170 -9.95 -7.69 -3.61
N PHE A 171 -9.55 -7.81 -4.87
CA PHE A 171 -8.27 -8.38 -5.25
C PHE A 171 -7.10 -7.62 -4.61
N ASP A 172 -7.06 -6.29 -4.77
CA ASP A 172 -6.01 -5.45 -4.18
C ASP A 172 -5.95 -5.60 -2.65
N ALA A 173 -7.10 -5.66 -1.97
CA ALA A 173 -7.14 -5.84 -0.52
C ALA A 173 -6.58 -7.21 -0.08
N GLU A 174 -6.81 -8.26 -0.86
CA GLU A 174 -6.29 -9.59 -0.55
C GLU A 174 -4.80 -9.72 -0.82
N GLU A 175 -4.31 -9.17 -1.94
CA GLU A 175 -2.86 -9.11 -2.25
C GLU A 175 -2.11 -8.30 -1.17
N LEU A 176 -2.67 -7.17 -0.74
CA LEU A 176 -2.11 -6.39 0.37
C LEU A 176 -2.06 -7.17 1.68
N ARG A 177 -3.05 -8.02 1.96
CA ARG A 177 -3.07 -8.87 3.15
C ARG A 177 -1.98 -9.95 3.05
N GLU A 178 -1.93 -10.65 1.92
CA GLU A 178 -0.93 -11.69 1.68
C GLU A 178 0.50 -11.13 1.74
N ALA A 179 0.72 -9.91 1.27
CA ALA A 179 1.99 -9.21 1.35
C ALA A 179 2.47 -8.94 2.79
N VAL A 180 1.57 -8.83 3.78
CA VAL A 180 1.92 -8.47 5.17
C VAL A 180 1.75 -9.60 6.20
N GLU A 181 1.01 -10.66 5.87
CA GLU A 181 0.70 -11.76 6.82
C GLU A 181 1.85 -12.77 7.00
N GLY A 182 2.81 -12.79 6.08
CA GLY A 182 3.91 -13.75 6.06
C GLY A 182 5.10 -13.45 6.99
N ILE A 183 6.14 -14.29 6.90
CA ILE A 183 7.45 -14.00 7.51
C ILE A 183 8.13 -12.94 6.65
N GLY A 184 8.19 -11.71 7.15
CA GLY A 184 8.67 -10.56 6.41
C GLY A 184 7.51 -9.79 5.78
N THR A 185 7.79 -9.05 4.73
CA THR A 185 6.80 -8.29 3.98
C THR A 185 7.16 -8.39 2.50
N ASP A 186 6.18 -8.47 1.62
CA ASP A 186 6.38 -8.30 0.18
C ASP A 186 6.29 -6.81 -0.13
N GLU A 187 7.42 -6.11 -0.02
CA GLU A 187 7.46 -4.66 -0.24
C GLU A 187 7.18 -4.29 -1.70
N ASP A 188 7.55 -5.15 -2.66
CA ASP A 188 7.33 -4.90 -4.08
C ASP A 188 5.83 -4.85 -4.40
N CYS A 189 5.06 -5.85 -3.92
CA CYS A 189 3.60 -5.87 -4.06
C CYS A 189 2.93 -4.66 -3.37
N LEU A 190 3.38 -4.33 -2.15
CA LEU A 190 2.86 -3.20 -1.40
C LEU A 190 3.07 -1.87 -2.13
N ILE A 191 4.28 -1.64 -2.66
CA ILE A 191 4.63 -0.43 -3.41
C ILE A 191 3.84 -0.36 -4.70
N GLU A 192 3.73 -1.47 -5.46
CA GLU A 192 2.99 -1.51 -6.71
C GLU A 192 1.53 -1.07 -6.52
N ILE A 193 0.84 -1.64 -5.53
CA ILE A 193 -0.58 -1.34 -5.30
C ILE A 193 -0.74 0.09 -4.77
N ILE A 194 0.05 0.51 -3.78
CA ILE A 194 -0.14 1.83 -3.15
C ILE A 194 0.23 2.96 -4.09
N CYS A 195 1.30 2.83 -4.89
CA CYS A 195 1.77 3.90 -5.76
C CYS A 195 1.02 4.00 -7.09
N CYS A 196 0.42 2.92 -7.57
CA CYS A 196 -0.24 2.88 -8.89
C CYS A 196 -1.77 2.99 -8.85
N ARG A 197 -2.39 3.16 -7.68
CA ARG A 197 -3.84 3.33 -7.53
C ARG A 197 -4.20 4.79 -7.28
N THR A 198 -5.33 5.21 -7.85
CA THR A 198 -5.89 6.54 -7.60
C THR A 198 -6.41 6.66 -6.17
N ASN A 199 -6.50 7.89 -5.64
CA ASN A 199 -7.04 8.15 -4.30
C ASN A 199 -8.43 7.53 -4.09
N LYS A 200 -9.29 7.58 -5.12
CA LYS A 200 -10.62 6.96 -5.08
C LYS A 200 -10.55 5.43 -4.94
N GLN A 201 -9.63 4.78 -5.66
CA GLN A 201 -9.41 3.34 -5.55
C GLN A 201 -8.85 2.99 -4.17
N ILE A 202 -7.86 3.73 -3.67
CA ILE A 202 -7.29 3.50 -2.34
C ILE A 202 -8.34 3.59 -1.23
N LEU A 203 -9.26 4.57 -1.28
CA LEU A 203 -10.34 4.67 -0.30
C LEU A 203 -11.23 3.43 -0.29
N LYS A 204 -11.58 2.90 -1.47
CA LYS A 204 -12.37 1.67 -1.57
C LYS A 204 -11.59 0.42 -1.12
N ILE A 205 -10.29 0.37 -1.41
CA ILE A 205 -9.40 -0.71 -0.94
C ILE A 205 -9.36 -0.69 0.58
N LYS A 206 -9.17 0.49 1.22
CA LYS A 206 -9.20 0.66 2.68
C LYS A 206 -10.52 0.13 3.28
N GLU A 207 -11.65 0.50 2.70
CA GLU A 207 -12.97 0.05 3.16
C GLU A 207 -13.11 -1.47 3.03
N THR A 208 -12.73 -2.01 1.88
CA THR A 208 -12.82 -3.45 1.56
C THR A 208 -11.91 -4.28 2.46
N TYR A 209 -10.67 -3.82 2.66
CA TYR A 209 -9.68 -4.44 3.54
C TYR A 209 -10.19 -4.50 4.97
N ARG A 210 -10.74 -3.39 5.51
CA ARG A 210 -11.35 -3.37 6.85
C ARG A 210 -12.52 -4.33 6.99
N LYS A 211 -13.44 -4.35 6.02
CA LYS A 211 -14.60 -5.25 6.04
C LYS A 211 -14.16 -6.71 6.11
N ARG A 212 -13.19 -7.11 5.28
CA ARG A 212 -12.68 -8.49 5.27
C ARG A 212 -11.86 -8.82 6.51
N ASN A 213 -10.95 -7.93 6.92
CA ASN A 213 -10.09 -8.19 8.06
C ASN A 213 -10.89 -8.27 9.38
N CYS A 214 -11.95 -7.46 9.53
CA CYS A 214 -12.86 -7.56 10.66
C CYS A 214 -13.59 -8.92 10.71
N LEU A 215 -14.00 -9.47 9.56
CA LEU A 215 -14.60 -10.80 9.50
C LEU A 215 -13.60 -11.91 9.88
N PHE A 216 -12.33 -11.74 9.54
CA PHE A 216 -11.27 -12.69 9.87
C PHE A 216 -10.89 -12.61 11.36
N THR A 217 -10.69 -11.41 11.91
CA THR A 217 -10.40 -11.22 13.34
C THR A 217 -11.56 -11.64 14.23
N HIS A 218 -12.82 -11.53 13.79
CA HIS A 218 -13.96 -12.05 14.54
C HIS A 218 -13.98 -13.59 14.66
N ILE A 219 -13.39 -14.32 13.71
CA ILE A 219 -13.27 -15.80 13.79
C ILE A 219 -12.01 -16.21 14.57
N TYR A 220 -10.92 -15.44 14.47
CA TYR A 220 -9.60 -15.82 15.00
C TYR A 220 -9.16 -15.13 16.30
N THR A 221 -9.83 -14.07 16.77
CA THR A 221 -9.42 -13.35 17.98
C THR A 221 -10.51 -13.26 19.04
N TYR A 222 -10.66 -14.35 19.80
CA TYR A 222 -11.11 -14.30 21.18
C TYR A 222 -9.94 -14.14 22.18
N SER A 223 -8.71 -13.81 21.73
CA SER A 223 -7.58 -13.73 22.67
C SER A 223 -6.55 -12.61 22.56
N TYR A 224 -6.35 -11.85 21.46
CA TYR A 224 -5.36 -10.76 21.52
C TYR A 224 -5.72 -9.55 20.66
N PHE A 225 -5.61 -8.37 21.28
CA PHE A 225 -5.61 -7.05 20.68
C PHE A 225 -4.46 -6.92 19.67
N ALA A 226 -4.70 -7.24 18.39
CA ALA A 226 -3.78 -6.91 17.31
C ALA A 226 -4.35 -5.73 16.52
N ILE A 227 -3.73 -4.56 16.68
CA ILE A 227 -3.96 -3.44 15.76
C ILE A 227 -3.33 -3.85 14.43
N ASP A 228 -4.17 -3.98 13.41
CA ASP A 228 -3.79 -4.26 12.03
C ASP A 228 -2.70 -3.29 11.53
N PRO A 229 -1.46 -3.77 11.29
CA PRO A 229 -0.33 -2.94 10.89
C PRO A 229 -0.60 -2.14 9.63
N LEU A 230 -1.39 -2.68 8.70
CA LEU A 230 -1.73 -2.01 7.46
C LEU A 230 -2.79 -0.94 7.68
N SER A 231 -3.77 -1.13 8.56
CA SER A 231 -4.70 -0.05 8.94
C SER A 231 -3.94 1.14 9.53
N LEU A 232 -2.91 0.91 10.35
CA LEU A 232 -2.08 1.96 10.92
C LEU A 232 -1.21 2.67 9.86
N TYR A 233 -0.65 1.91 8.91
CA TYR A 233 0.13 2.46 7.80
C TYR A 233 -0.74 3.31 6.85
N LEU A 234 -1.91 2.79 6.50
CA LEU A 234 -2.92 3.45 5.64
C LEU A 234 -3.51 4.70 6.30
N GLU A 235 -3.67 4.72 7.63
CA GLU A 235 -4.11 5.93 8.35
C GLU A 235 -3.03 7.00 8.44
N LYS A 236 -1.77 6.61 8.65
CA LYS A 236 -0.65 7.56 8.80
C LYS A 236 -0.19 8.16 7.47
N ASN A 237 -0.15 7.37 6.40
CA ASN A 237 0.52 7.76 5.16
C ASN A 237 -0.44 8.20 4.04
N LEU A 238 -1.73 7.85 4.10
CA LEU A 238 -2.70 8.17 3.04
C LEU A 238 -3.82 9.13 3.47
N ASN A 239 -3.87 9.54 4.75
CA ASN A 239 -4.76 10.63 5.19
C ASN A 239 -4.05 11.99 5.21
N ALA A 240 -2.72 12.03 5.01
CA ALA A 240 -1.95 13.27 4.96
C ALA A 240 -2.42 14.19 3.81
N ASP A 241 -2.85 13.61 2.68
CA ASP A 241 -3.42 14.37 1.56
C ASP A 241 -4.79 14.97 1.90
N THR A 242 -5.60 14.29 2.72
CA THR A 242 -6.90 14.80 3.19
C THR A 242 -6.73 15.99 4.14
N TYR A 243 -5.68 16.01 4.97
CA TYR A 243 -5.37 17.16 5.83
C TYR A 243 -4.90 18.37 5.03
N ARG A 244 -4.20 18.17 3.91
CA ARG A 244 -3.77 19.26 3.03
C ARG A 244 -4.96 19.93 2.33
N SER A 245 -5.91 19.15 1.83
CA SER A 245 -7.14 19.68 1.22
C SER A 245 -8.06 20.41 2.21
N HIS A 246 -8.12 19.98 3.48
CA HIS A 246 -8.93 20.66 4.50
C HIS A 246 -8.29 21.95 5.03
N GLN A 247 -6.96 22.09 4.98
CA GLN A 247 -6.30 23.36 5.33
C GLN A 247 -6.41 24.42 4.23
N GLU A 248 -6.50 24.01 2.96
CA GLU A 248 -6.72 24.95 1.84
C GLU A 248 -8.16 25.47 1.78
N LEU A 249 -9.16 24.69 2.19
CA LEU A 249 -10.57 25.11 2.24
C LEU A 249 -10.97 25.98 3.44
N ASN A 250 -10.12 26.06 4.47
CA ASN A 250 -10.35 26.91 5.67
C ASN A 250 -9.50 28.19 5.69
N MET A 251 -8.82 28.52 4.58
CA MET A 251 -8.02 29.75 4.41
C MET A 251 -8.64 30.77 3.44
N HIS A 252 -9.94 30.63 3.12
CA HIS A 252 -10.75 31.62 2.41
C HIS A 252 -12.05 31.85 3.19
#